data_AF-A0AB39ZLY6-F1
#
_entry.id   AF-A0AB39ZLY6-F1
#
_cell.length_a   1.000
_cell.length_b   1.000
_cell.length_c   1.000
_cell.angle_alpha   90.00
_cell.angle_beta   90.00
_cell.angle_gamma   90.00
#
_symmetry.space_group_name_H-M   'P 1'
#
loop_
_entity.id
_entity.type
_entity.pdbx_description
1 polymer ?
#
loop_
_entity_poly.entity_id
_entity_poly.type
_entity_poly.pdbx_seq_one_letter_code
_entity_poly.pdbx_strand_id
1 'polypeptide(L)'
;MDIFESFCRTCGNECLESLGIYEESVRALDKMVPIAEMLAACLPASLPPLDQSDDYPKQICRICVRKLSMAYEFSHQWLGAHSEFNVALKFEQRRKRSLASRNQSQTTTPSHQAKPKDVQLPIEMAEPVIPKIEPGVAPEPATVETKTNSDPRLGFKCGICNETFHTEKACKFHFKFSHKDL
;
A
#
# COMPACT_ATOMS: atom_id res chain seq x y z
N MET A 1 -12.93 -36.51 15.83
CA MET A 1 -12.01 -35.36 15.91
C MET A 1 -11.45 -35.19 14.53
N ASP A 2 -11.72 -34.04 13.92
CA ASP A 2 -11.15 -33.70 12.62
C ASP A 2 -9.66 -33.45 12.83
N ILE A 3 -8.81 -34.11 12.04
CA ILE A 3 -7.35 -34.12 12.23
C ILE A 3 -6.76 -32.70 12.13
N PHE A 4 -7.51 -31.76 11.54
CA PHE A 4 -7.13 -30.37 11.34
C PHE A 4 -7.69 -29.40 12.40
N GLU A 5 -8.52 -29.87 13.34
CA GLU A 5 -9.03 -29.06 14.46
C GLU A 5 -7.95 -28.65 15.48
N SER A 6 -6.70 -29.06 15.29
CA SER A 6 -5.58 -28.58 16.09
C SER A 6 -4.55 -27.78 15.29
N PHE A 7 -4.69 -27.63 13.97
CA PHE A 7 -3.67 -27.00 13.14
C PHE A 7 -4.02 -25.57 12.75
N CYS A 8 -3.03 -24.68 12.80
CA CYS A 8 -3.17 -23.31 12.31
C CYS A 8 -3.12 -23.27 10.77
N ARG A 9 -4.16 -22.71 10.14
CA ARG A 9 -4.29 -22.49 8.70
C ARG A 9 -3.10 -21.75 8.08
N THR A 10 -2.49 -20.83 8.81
CA THR A 10 -1.43 -19.95 8.30
C THR A 10 -0.03 -20.57 8.42
N CYS A 11 0.32 -21.13 9.57
CA CYS A 11 1.67 -21.66 9.80
C CYS A 11 1.78 -23.18 9.68
N GLY A 12 0.64 -23.90 9.69
CA GLY A 12 0.59 -25.36 9.62
C GLY A 12 1.11 -26.07 10.87
N ASN A 13 1.25 -25.35 11.99
CA ASN A 13 1.66 -25.95 13.26
C ASN A 13 0.44 -26.30 14.10
N GLU A 14 0.55 -27.38 14.88
CA GLU A 14 -0.42 -27.73 15.90
C GLU A 14 -0.44 -26.69 17.04
N CYS A 15 -1.65 -26.33 17.50
CA CYS A 15 -1.91 -25.26 18.43
C CYS A 15 -3.01 -25.68 19.42
N LEU A 16 -2.72 -25.59 20.72
CA LEU A 16 -3.70 -25.87 21.78
C LEU A 16 -4.70 -24.73 21.99
N GLU A 17 -4.30 -23.50 21.66
CA GLU A 17 -5.13 -22.30 21.78
C GLU A 17 -5.23 -21.62 20.42
N SER A 18 -6.15 -22.11 19.61
CA SER A 18 -6.49 -21.56 18.31
C SER A 18 -7.80 -20.79 18.36
N LEU A 19 -8.00 -19.97 17.34
CA LEU A 19 -9.21 -19.18 17.14
C LEU A 19 -9.92 -19.64 15.84
N GLY A 20 -11.24 -19.71 15.86
CA GLY A 20 -12.10 -20.03 14.73
C GLY A 20 -12.11 -18.90 13.69
N ILE A 21 -11.69 -19.21 12.46
CA ILE A 21 -11.54 -18.21 11.40
C ILE A 21 -12.90 -17.58 11.03
N TYR A 22 -13.98 -18.34 11.07
CA TYR A 22 -15.29 -17.93 10.58
C TYR A 22 -16.25 -17.49 11.70
N GLU A 23 -15.90 -17.78 12.95
CA GLU A 23 -16.75 -17.56 14.12
C GLU A 23 -16.26 -16.39 14.98
N GLU A 24 -14.95 -16.15 15.01
CA GLU A 24 -14.35 -15.19 15.93
C GLU A 24 -13.95 -13.86 15.28
N SER A 25 -13.95 -12.82 16.12
CA SER A 25 -13.50 -11.48 15.78
C SER A 25 -12.39 -11.05 16.71
N VAL A 26 -11.44 -10.26 16.21
CA VAL A 26 -10.32 -9.72 16.98
C VAL A 26 -10.29 -8.21 16.87
N ARG A 27 -9.67 -7.54 17.84
CA ARG A 27 -9.54 -6.07 17.80
C ARG A 27 -8.48 -5.65 16.78
N ALA A 28 -8.84 -4.77 15.86
CA ALA A 28 -7.95 -4.10 14.92
C ALA A 28 -8.55 -2.74 14.53
N LEU A 29 -7.73 -1.70 14.33
CA LEU A 29 -8.20 -0.33 14.06
C LEU A 29 -9.26 0.16 15.08
N ASP A 30 -9.05 -0.14 16.37
CA ASP A 30 -9.97 0.19 17.47
C ASP A 30 -11.40 -0.38 17.39
N LYS A 31 -11.64 -1.33 16.48
CA LYS A 31 -12.92 -2.05 16.34
C LYS A 31 -12.71 -3.57 16.39
N MET A 32 -13.79 -4.32 16.63
CA MET A 32 -13.79 -5.78 16.46
C MET A 32 -13.97 -6.09 14.97
N VAL A 33 -13.07 -6.89 14.40
CA VAL A 33 -13.07 -7.27 12.99
C VAL A 33 -13.08 -8.81 12.89
N PRO A 34 -13.95 -9.41 12.07
CA PRO A 34 -13.94 -10.84 11.82
C PRO A 34 -12.59 -11.33 11.29
N ILE A 35 -12.10 -12.46 11.80
CA ILE A 35 -10.80 -13.02 11.36
C ILE A 35 -10.82 -13.35 9.86
N ALA A 36 -11.92 -13.91 9.35
CA ALA A 36 -12.11 -14.18 7.93
C ALA A 36 -12.00 -12.91 7.06
N GLU A 37 -12.57 -11.78 7.51
CA GLU A 37 -12.46 -10.50 6.80
C GLU A 37 -11.00 -10.05 6.73
N MET A 38 -10.26 -10.15 7.83
CA MET A 38 -8.86 -9.76 7.87
C MET A 38 -8.00 -10.62 6.95
N LEU A 39 -8.21 -11.94 6.96
CA LEU A 39 -7.53 -12.86 6.04
C LEU A 39 -7.83 -12.51 4.59
N ALA A 40 -9.10 -12.29 4.25
CA ALA A 40 -9.50 -11.94 2.88
C ALA A 40 -8.88 -10.61 2.42
N ALA A 41 -8.85 -9.59 3.29
CA ALA A 41 -8.27 -8.29 2.97
C ALA A 41 -6.73 -8.33 2.80
N CYS A 42 -6.06 -9.26 3.48
CA CYS A 42 -4.61 -9.43 3.39
C CYS A 42 -4.17 -10.49 2.37
N LEU A 43 -5.11 -11.21 1.75
CA LEU A 43 -4.80 -12.27 0.80
C LEU A 43 -4.36 -11.65 -0.55
N PRO A 44 -3.19 -12.05 -1.09
CA PRO A 44 -2.79 -11.64 -2.42
C PRO A 44 -3.82 -12.09 -3.48
N ALA A 45 -4.14 -11.21 -4.43
CA ALA A 45 -5.09 -11.50 -5.52
C ALA A 45 -4.67 -12.69 -6.42
N SER A 46 -3.41 -13.12 -6.35
CA SER A 46 -2.91 -14.29 -7.06
C SER A 46 -3.29 -15.62 -6.39
N LEU A 47 -3.82 -15.60 -5.16
CA LEU A 47 -4.21 -16.81 -4.43
C LEU A 47 -5.74 -16.99 -4.47
N PRO A 48 -6.24 -18.25 -4.43
CA PRO A 48 -7.66 -18.53 -4.37
C PRO A 48 -8.31 -17.88 -3.14
N PRO A 49 -9.53 -17.34 -3.24
CA PRO A 49 -10.26 -16.78 -2.10
C PRO A 49 -10.42 -17.78 -0.96
N LEU A 50 -10.64 -17.25 0.24
CA LEU A 50 -10.93 -18.06 1.42
C LEU A 50 -12.31 -18.74 1.29
N ASP A 51 -12.36 -20.06 1.43
CA ASP A 51 -13.59 -20.86 1.33
C ASP A 51 -13.83 -21.64 2.62
N GLN A 52 -15.01 -21.46 3.23
CA GLN A 52 -15.38 -22.17 4.45
C GLN A 52 -15.53 -23.67 4.23
N SER A 53 -15.86 -24.11 3.01
CA SER A 53 -16.07 -25.51 2.66
C SER A 53 -14.80 -26.27 2.24
N ASP A 54 -13.65 -25.59 2.18
CA ASP A 54 -12.39 -26.24 1.78
C ASP A 54 -11.87 -27.29 2.79
N ASP A 55 -10.96 -28.17 2.38
CA ASP A 55 -10.42 -29.22 3.28
C ASP A 55 -9.32 -28.69 4.23
N TYR A 56 -9.09 -27.38 4.28
CA TYR A 56 -8.00 -26.82 5.05
C TYR A 56 -8.42 -26.44 6.48
N PRO A 57 -7.45 -26.26 7.40
CA PRO A 57 -7.78 -25.93 8.78
C PRO A 57 -8.65 -24.67 8.91
N LYS A 58 -9.70 -24.76 9.74
CA LYS A 58 -10.64 -23.65 10.01
C LYS A 58 -10.21 -22.77 11.19
N GLN A 59 -8.99 -22.98 11.66
CA GLN A 59 -8.45 -22.38 12.86
C GLN A 59 -7.16 -21.61 12.58
N ILE A 60 -6.90 -20.59 13.39
CA ILE A 60 -5.68 -19.78 13.32
C ILE A 60 -5.12 -19.56 14.72
N CYS A 61 -3.80 -19.67 14.89
CA CYS A 61 -3.19 -19.48 16.20
C CYS A 61 -3.07 -18.00 16.58
N ARG A 62 -3.05 -17.71 17.88
CA ARG A 62 -2.93 -16.33 18.41
C ARG A 62 -1.70 -15.57 17.92
N ILE A 63 -0.62 -16.27 17.58
CA ILE A 63 0.59 -15.65 17.00
C ILE A 63 0.33 -15.19 15.56
N CYS A 64 -0.30 -16.03 14.75
CA CYS A 64 -0.67 -15.69 13.38
C CYS A 64 -1.74 -14.60 13.34
N VAL A 65 -2.71 -14.61 14.25
CA VAL A 65 -3.70 -13.52 14.38
C VAL A 65 -3.03 -12.19 14.71
N ARG A 66 -2.07 -12.14 15.64
CA ARG A 66 -1.33 -10.90 15.94
C ARG A 66 -0.60 -10.34 14.72
N LYS A 67 0.06 -11.21 13.93
CA LYS A 67 0.71 -10.81 12.68
C LYS A 67 -0.29 -10.34 11.63
N LEU A 68 -1.45 -11.01 11.55
CA LEU A 68 -2.54 -10.65 10.65
C LEU A 68 -3.11 -9.26 11.01
N SER A 69 -3.34 -8.96 12.29
CA SER A 69 -3.76 -7.63 12.75
C SER A 69 -2.81 -6.54 12.28
N MET A 70 -1.50 -6.73 12.46
CA MET A 70 -0.50 -5.77 11.98
C MET A 70 -0.57 -5.56 10.47
N ALA A 71 -0.70 -6.65 9.69
CA ALA A 71 -0.77 -6.57 8.24
C ALA A 71 -2.07 -5.86 7.76
N TYR A 72 -3.19 -6.17 8.41
CA TYR A 72 -4.49 -5.57 8.11
C TYR A 72 -4.50 -4.06 8.38
N GLU A 73 -4.00 -3.64 9.53
CA GLU A 73 -3.91 -2.23 9.93
C GLU A 73 -3.00 -1.44 8.98
N PHE A 74 -1.82 -1.98 8.69
CA PHE A 74 -0.90 -1.37 7.72
C PHE A 74 -1.55 -1.21 6.35
N SER A 75 -2.19 -2.26 5.82
CA SER A 75 -2.85 -2.23 4.51
C SER A 75 -3.92 -1.12 4.45
N HIS A 76 -4.76 -1.01 5.49
CA HIS A 76 -5.82 0.00 5.54
C HIS A 76 -5.26 1.43 5.64
N GLN A 77 -4.28 1.64 6.51
CA GLN A 77 -3.64 2.95 6.67
C GLN A 77 -2.92 3.36 5.38
N TRP A 78 -2.22 2.43 4.74
CA TRP A 78 -1.53 2.65 3.47
C TRP A 78 -2.50 3.05 2.36
N LEU A 79 -3.59 2.30 2.19
CA LEU A 79 -4.61 2.61 1.18
C LEU A 79 -5.28 3.97 1.44
N GLY A 80 -5.61 4.25 2.70
CA GLY A 80 -6.16 5.54 3.12
C GLY A 80 -5.23 6.70 2.75
N ALA A 81 -3.99 6.67 3.24
CA ALA A 81 -2.98 7.68 2.96
C ALA A 81 -2.72 7.84 1.46
N HIS A 82 -2.60 6.73 0.72
CA HIS A 82 -2.36 6.80 -0.73
C HIS A 82 -3.53 7.46 -1.48
N SER A 83 -4.78 7.17 -1.08
CA SER A 83 -5.96 7.80 -1.66
C SER A 83 -6.00 9.31 -1.39
N GLU A 84 -5.65 9.74 -0.17
CA GLU A 84 -5.57 11.14 0.23
C GLU A 84 -4.46 11.88 -0.54
N PHE A 85 -3.28 11.28 -0.68
CA PHE A 85 -2.19 11.83 -1.48
C PHE A 85 -2.60 12.02 -2.94
N ASN A 86 -3.29 11.06 -3.53
CA ASN A 86 -3.76 11.17 -4.93
C ASN A 86 -4.74 12.33 -5.12
N VAL A 87 -5.58 12.61 -4.12
CA VAL A 87 -6.48 13.77 -4.13
C VAL A 87 -5.68 15.07 -3.98
N ALA A 88 -4.74 15.13 -3.04
CA ALA A 88 -3.88 16.28 -2.83
C ALA A 88 -3.06 16.65 -4.09
N LEU A 89 -2.48 15.66 -4.77
CA LEU A 89 -1.75 15.85 -6.03
C LEU A 89 -2.63 16.44 -7.13
N LYS A 90 -3.90 16.03 -7.24
CA LYS A 90 -4.85 16.61 -8.21
C LYS A 90 -5.11 18.09 -7.90
N PHE A 91 -5.23 18.48 -6.63
CA PHE A 91 -5.38 19.88 -6.24
C PHE A 91 -4.14 20.70 -6.56
N GLU A 92 -2.94 20.16 -6.31
CA GLU A 92 -1.68 20.83 -6.63
C GLU A 92 -1.52 21.05 -8.14
N GLN A 93 -1.80 20.03 -8.97
CA GLN A 93 -1.79 20.15 -10.42
C GLN A 93 -2.78 21.19 -10.94
N ARG A 94 -4.00 21.24 -10.36
CA ARG A 94 -5.00 22.28 -10.70
C ARG A 94 -4.49 23.68 -10.33
N ARG A 95 -3.90 23.84 -9.14
CA ARG A 95 -3.30 25.11 -8.70
C ARG A 95 -2.15 25.56 -9.61
N LYS A 96 -1.29 24.63 -10.04
CA LYS A 96 -0.22 24.91 -11.00
C LYS A 96 -0.78 25.36 -12.37
N ARG A 97 -1.83 24.70 -12.89
CA ARG A 97 -2.50 25.10 -14.13
C ARG A 97 -3.17 26.47 -14.06
N SER A 98 -3.83 26.79 -12.95
CA SER A 98 -4.49 28.10 -12.79
C SER A 98 -3.49 29.25 -12.71
N LEU A 99 -2.35 29.04 -12.05
CA LEU A 99 -1.26 30.02 -12.02
C LEU A 99 -0.64 30.23 -13.41
N ALA A 100 -0.42 29.16 -14.18
CA ALA A 100 0.08 29.25 -15.55
C ALA A 100 -0.87 30.03 -16.48
N SER A 101 -2.18 29.77 -16.40
CA SER A 101 -3.21 30.49 -17.17
C SER A 101 -3.29 31.97 -16.79
N ARG A 102 -3.14 32.31 -15.50
CA ARG A 102 -3.13 33.70 -15.04
C ARG A 102 -1.93 34.48 -15.58
N ASN A 103 -0.75 33.86 -15.63
CA ASN A 103 0.47 34.51 -16.11
C ASN A 103 0.49 34.72 -17.64
N GLN A 104 -0.16 33.85 -18.42
CA GLN A 104 -0.32 34.06 -19.88
C GLN A 104 -1.32 35.16 -20.23
N SER A 105 -2.32 35.39 -19.38
CA SER A 105 -3.35 36.42 -19.63
C SER A 105 -2.86 37.86 -19.35
N GLN A 106 -1.67 38.02 -18.75
CA GLN A 106 -1.10 39.33 -18.41
C GLN A 106 -0.05 39.84 -19.43
N THR A 107 0.27 39.08 -20.48
CA THR A 107 1.34 39.46 -21.43
C THR A 107 0.86 40.17 -22.71
N THR A 108 -0.43 40.50 -22.83
CA THR A 108 -0.95 41.26 -23.98
C THR A 108 -1.78 42.47 -23.54
N THR A 109 -1.12 43.53 -23.08
CA THR A 109 -1.66 44.88 -23.19
C THR A 109 -0.52 45.86 -23.50
N PRO A 110 -0.45 46.44 -24.72
CA PRO A 110 0.40 47.60 -24.96
C PRO A 110 -0.26 48.87 -24.42
N SER A 111 0.51 49.62 -23.65
CA SER A 111 0.49 51.09 -23.53
C SER A 111 -0.83 51.79 -23.13
N HIS A 112 -0.85 52.43 -21.97
CA HIS A 112 -0.71 53.90 -21.90
C HIS A 112 -0.49 54.39 -20.46
N GLN A 113 0.40 55.37 -20.35
CA GLN A 113 0.91 56.05 -19.17
C GLN A 113 -0.16 56.80 -18.36
N ALA A 114 -0.01 56.85 -17.03
CA ALA A 114 -0.14 58.07 -16.24
C ALA A 114 0.52 57.93 -14.85
N LYS A 115 1.27 58.96 -14.46
CA LYS A 115 2.15 59.08 -13.27
C LYS A 115 1.39 59.21 -11.93
N PRO A 116 2.07 59.01 -10.78
CA PRO A 116 1.51 58.92 -9.43
C PRO A 116 1.50 60.28 -8.68
N LYS A 117 0.65 60.41 -7.66
CA LYS A 117 0.78 61.43 -6.59
C LYS A 117 0.54 60.82 -5.21
N ASP A 118 1.55 60.98 -4.37
CA ASP A 118 1.63 60.78 -2.92
C ASP A 118 0.45 61.36 -2.13
N VAL A 119 0.03 60.65 -1.08
CA VAL A 119 -0.13 61.20 0.28
C VAL A 119 0.19 60.07 1.28
N GLN A 120 1.30 60.24 2.02
CA GLN A 120 1.66 59.46 3.22
C GLN A 120 0.74 59.80 4.40
N LEU A 121 0.50 58.83 5.29
CA LEU A 121 0.77 58.96 6.72
C LEU A 121 0.81 57.57 7.41
N PRO A 122 1.56 57.44 8.53
CA PRO A 122 2.24 56.20 8.96
C PRO A 122 1.56 55.48 10.13
N ILE A 123 1.77 54.16 10.27
CA ILE A 123 1.88 53.44 11.55
C ILE A 123 2.75 52.18 11.34
N GLU A 124 3.61 51.97 12.33
CA GLU A 124 4.63 50.95 12.60
C GLU A 124 4.36 49.47 12.22
N MET A 125 5.40 48.90 11.63
CA MET A 125 6.09 47.61 11.92
C MET A 125 5.30 46.35 12.29
N ALA A 126 5.33 45.36 11.38
CA ALA A 126 5.88 44.03 11.68
C ALA A 126 6.25 43.33 10.35
N GLU A 127 7.53 43.00 10.18
CA GLU A 127 8.05 42.19 9.06
C GLU A 127 7.47 40.78 9.06
N PRO A 128 7.04 40.23 7.91
CA PRO A 128 7.17 38.81 7.65
C PRO A 128 8.48 38.57 6.89
N VAL A 129 9.40 37.90 7.58
CA VAL A 129 10.63 37.32 7.02
C VAL A 129 10.29 36.47 5.80
N ILE A 130 10.71 36.94 4.62
CA ILE A 130 10.70 36.17 3.37
C ILE A 130 12.05 35.44 3.29
N PRO A 131 12.10 34.10 3.28
CA PRO A 131 13.34 33.40 2.99
C PRO A 131 13.73 33.62 1.52
N LYS A 132 14.85 34.33 1.32
CA LYS A 132 15.60 34.33 0.06
C LYS A 132 16.09 32.91 -0.21
N ILE A 133 15.63 32.30 -1.30
CA ILE A 133 16.33 31.17 -1.92
C ILE A 133 16.78 31.67 -3.29
N GLU A 134 18.10 31.75 -3.45
CA GLU A 134 18.76 32.13 -4.71
C GLU A 134 18.50 31.08 -5.81
N PRO A 135 18.48 31.50 -7.09
CA PRO A 135 18.32 30.60 -8.22
C PRO A 135 19.66 29.95 -8.56
N GLY A 136 19.78 28.64 -8.36
CA GLY A 136 21.02 27.92 -8.64
C GLY A 136 20.81 26.45 -8.95
N VAL A 137 21.04 26.12 -10.23
CA VAL A 137 21.31 24.79 -10.80
C VAL A 137 20.09 23.89 -11.01
N ALA A 138 19.76 23.73 -12.29
CA ALA A 138 18.88 22.67 -12.80
C ALA A 138 19.51 21.29 -12.56
N PRO A 139 18.76 20.31 -12.02
CA PRO A 139 19.02 18.91 -12.27
C PRO A 139 18.12 18.43 -13.40
N GLU A 140 18.74 17.73 -14.35
CA GLU A 140 18.11 16.97 -15.41
C GLU A 140 16.95 16.10 -14.88
N PRO A 141 15.88 15.90 -15.65
CA PRO A 141 14.85 14.95 -15.27
C PRO A 141 15.44 13.54 -15.36
N ALA A 142 15.87 13.00 -14.22
CA ALA A 142 16.06 11.57 -14.07
C ALA A 142 14.69 10.91 -14.28
N THR A 143 14.47 10.42 -15.51
CA THR A 143 13.45 9.43 -15.81
C THR A 143 13.77 8.20 -14.96
N VAL A 144 13.20 8.15 -13.76
CA VAL A 144 13.01 6.89 -13.05
C VAL A 144 11.94 6.17 -13.84
N GLU A 145 12.39 5.43 -14.86
CA GLU A 145 11.62 4.33 -15.41
C GLU A 145 11.32 3.41 -14.24
N THR A 146 10.14 3.58 -13.66
CA THR A 146 9.53 2.55 -12.84
C THR A 146 9.13 1.47 -13.85
N LYS A 147 10.12 0.70 -14.31
CA LYS A 147 9.88 -0.65 -14.80
C LYS A 147 9.27 -1.37 -13.62
N THR A 148 7.93 -1.35 -13.59
CA THR A 148 7.11 -2.36 -12.94
C THR A 148 7.41 -3.65 -13.70
N ASN A 149 8.62 -4.17 -13.52
CA ASN A 149 8.91 -5.57 -13.72
C ASN A 149 8.11 -6.26 -12.62
N SER A 150 6.85 -6.56 -12.93
CA SER A 150 6.21 -7.76 -12.45
C SER A 150 7.04 -8.93 -12.97
N ASP A 151 8.23 -9.12 -12.40
CA ASP A 151 9.11 -10.22 -12.77
C ASP A 151 8.43 -11.50 -12.29
N PRO A 152 8.02 -12.42 -13.17
CA PRO A 152 7.37 -13.67 -12.79
C PRO A 152 8.34 -14.67 -12.11
N ARG A 153 9.52 -14.20 -11.68
CA ARG A 153 10.64 -15.02 -11.19
C ARG A 153 10.71 -15.21 -9.68
N LEU A 154 9.81 -14.63 -8.88
CA LEU A 154 9.81 -14.83 -7.43
C LEU A 154 9.07 -16.12 -6.99
N GLY A 155 8.97 -17.11 -7.88
CA GLY A 155 8.41 -18.44 -7.60
C GLY A 155 9.50 -19.51 -7.54
N PHE A 156 9.40 -20.42 -6.58
CA PHE A 156 10.23 -21.63 -6.51
C PHE A 156 9.76 -22.60 -7.60
N LYS A 157 10.68 -23.11 -8.43
CA LYS A 157 10.34 -24.02 -9.52
C LYS A 157 10.80 -25.44 -9.21
N CYS A 158 9.95 -26.42 -9.49
CA CYS A 158 10.37 -27.82 -9.47
C CYS A 158 11.30 -28.08 -10.65
N GLY A 159 12.49 -28.60 -10.39
CA GLY A 159 13.48 -28.89 -11.44
C GLY A 159 13.14 -30.07 -12.36
N ILE A 160 12.09 -30.83 -12.04
CA ILE A 160 11.67 -32.02 -12.81
C ILE A 160 10.50 -31.66 -13.73
N CYS A 161 9.42 -31.09 -13.19
CA CYS A 161 8.18 -30.82 -13.94
C CYS A 161 7.97 -29.34 -14.29
N ASN A 162 8.88 -28.44 -13.88
CA ASN A 162 8.80 -26.99 -14.07
C ASN A 162 7.58 -26.29 -13.44
N GLU A 163 6.81 -26.95 -12.56
CA GLU A 163 5.75 -26.31 -11.78
C GLU A 163 6.30 -25.20 -10.85
N THR A 164 5.55 -24.12 -10.68
CA THR A 164 5.91 -22.94 -9.88
C THR A 164 5.13 -22.88 -8.57
N PHE A 165 5.84 -22.57 -7.48
CA PHE A 165 5.30 -22.49 -6.12
C PHE A 165 5.67 -21.17 -5.46
N HIS A 166 4.78 -20.66 -4.60
CA HIS A 166 5.02 -19.41 -3.87
C HIS A 166 6.01 -19.54 -2.71
N THR A 167 6.29 -20.75 -2.23
CA THR A 167 7.23 -20.98 -1.13
C THR A 167 8.14 -22.18 -1.39
N GLU A 168 9.35 -22.12 -0.85
CA GLU A 168 10.33 -23.22 -0.93
C GLU A 168 9.76 -24.50 -0.30
N LYS A 169 9.04 -24.36 0.81
CA LYS A 169 8.41 -25.48 1.53
C LYS A 169 7.38 -26.19 0.64
N ALA A 170 6.55 -25.45 -0.09
CA ALA A 170 5.60 -26.03 -1.04
C ALA A 170 6.31 -26.77 -2.19
N CYS A 171 7.36 -26.19 -2.76
CA CYS A 171 8.16 -26.84 -3.82
C CYS A 171 8.85 -28.12 -3.30
N LYS A 172 9.41 -28.10 -2.09
CA LYS A 172 10.02 -29.27 -1.43
C LYS A 172 8.98 -30.36 -1.13
N PHE A 173 7.78 -29.97 -0.73
CA PHE A 173 6.68 -30.93 -0.50
C PHE A 173 6.26 -31.57 -1.82
N HIS A 174 6.00 -30.77 -2.87
CA HIS A 174 5.73 -31.29 -4.20
C HIS A 174 6.79 -32.30 -4.66
N PHE A 175 8.09 -31.97 -4.54
CA PHE A 175 9.17 -32.89 -4.90
C PHE A 175 9.07 -34.24 -4.17
N LYS A 176 8.87 -34.22 -2.85
CA LYS A 176 8.80 -35.44 -2.02
C LYS A 176 7.63 -36.37 -2.35
N PHE A 177 6.51 -35.82 -2.83
CA PHE A 177 5.27 -36.58 -3.04
C PHE A 177 5.03 -36.91 -4.51
N SER A 178 5.35 -36.00 -5.42
CA SER A 178 5.11 -36.16 -6.86
C SER A 178 6.29 -36.78 -7.61
N HIS A 179 7.49 -36.76 -7.02
CA HIS A 179 8.73 -37.28 -7.62
C HIS A 179 9.47 -38.22 -6.66
N LYS A 180 8.72 -38.96 -5.83
CA LYS A 180 9.25 -39.81 -4.74
C LYS A 180 10.23 -40.90 -5.21
N ASP A 181 10.17 -41.27 -6.49
CA ASP A 181 10.94 -42.35 -7.11
C ASP A 181 12.13 -41.85 -7.97
N LEU A 182 12.47 -40.55 -7.90
CA LEU A 182 13.62 -39.91 -8.55
C LEU A 182 14.66 -39.49 -7.50
#